data_AF-A0AAV5B0K9-F1
#
_entry.id   AF-A0AAV5B0K9-F1
#
_cell.length_a   1.000
_cell.length_b   1.000
_cell.length_c   1.000
_cell.angle_alpha   90.00
_cell.angle_beta   90.00
_cell.angle_gamma   90.00
#
_symmetry.space_group_name_H-M   'P 1'
#
loop_
_entity.id
_entity.type
_entity.pdbx_description
1 polymer ?
#
loop_
_entity_poly.entity_id
_entity_poly.type
_entity_poly.pdbx_seq_one_letter_code
_entity_poly.pdbx_strand_id
1 'polypeptide(L)'
;MVCKHKSEWSYSWSKIEEDGKKFLKYHHPDASDDKIKERLKETKTKYDALYDFWAVLKAKGVFKTDTFWYFEPFGWVEQMKRVFGVLDKNIIYITRKWERWTGENGSSATFGTFVFDDITGFICEPYGPETTISNQDKRIPVGTYNLKWHFSTDYPKNKYTLQSAFGRKWNLNFPVLEYGVVCVYNENVSADRGILIHAGQDGGWTKGCILPSTTLNMNIDKRNTNLRNSVETLYEILDKIKEKGIKNVKLIIKDEIK
;
A
#
# COMPACT_ATOMS: atom_id res chain seq x y z
N MET A 1 11.55 13.16 32.73
CA MET A 1 10.83 12.72 33.94
C MET A 1 9.81 11.67 33.53
N VAL A 2 10.02 10.41 33.91
CA VAL A 2 9.07 9.33 33.62
C VAL A 2 8.22 9.15 34.89
N CYS A 3 6.95 9.53 34.82
CA CYS A 3 6.07 9.53 35.98
C CYS A 3 5.77 8.08 36.42
N LYS A 4 6.24 7.69 37.61
CA LYS A 4 5.98 6.37 38.23
C LYS A 4 4.56 6.33 38.80
N HIS A 5 3.55 6.28 37.94
CA HIS A 5 2.21 5.90 38.38
C HIS A 5 1.94 4.45 38.00
N LYS A 6 2.03 3.54 38.98
CA LYS A 6 1.23 2.32 38.98
C LYS A 6 -0.23 2.77 39.12
N SER A 7 -0.87 3.10 38.02
CA SER A 7 -2.30 3.31 38.04
C SER A 7 -2.94 1.97 37.69
N GLU A 8 -3.68 1.37 38.63
CA GLU A 8 -4.67 0.30 38.38
C GLU A 8 -5.77 0.71 37.35
N TRP A 9 -5.63 1.90 36.78
CA TRP A 9 -6.57 2.66 35.96
C TRP A 9 -6.59 2.25 34.49
N SER A 10 -5.63 1.46 34.00
CA SER A 10 -5.41 1.27 32.56
C SER A 10 -5.90 -0.07 31.98
N TYR A 11 -6.70 -0.86 32.71
CA TYR A 11 -7.00 -2.25 32.31
C TYR A 11 -8.47 -2.67 32.37
N SER A 12 -9.37 -1.82 32.85
CA SER A 12 -10.78 -2.20 32.94
C SER A 12 -11.58 -1.58 31.82
N TRP A 13 -12.14 -2.43 30.95
CA TRP A 13 -13.10 -1.99 29.94
C TRP A 13 -14.22 -1.14 30.56
N SER A 14 -14.71 -1.49 31.75
CA SER A 14 -15.77 -0.76 32.43
C SER A 14 -15.43 0.72 32.65
N LYS A 15 -14.16 1.04 32.91
CA LYS A 15 -13.71 2.42 33.11
C LYS A 15 -13.52 3.17 31.80
N ILE A 16 -12.93 2.50 30.80
CA ILE A 16 -12.78 3.05 29.43
C ILE A 16 -14.16 3.33 28.83
N GLU A 17 -15.14 2.47 29.08
CA GLU A 17 -16.52 2.66 28.66
C GLU A 17 -17.15 3.88 29.35
N GLU A 18 -16.95 4.04 30.65
CA GLU A 18 -17.46 5.20 31.41
C GLU A 18 -16.87 6.52 30.90
N ASP A 19 -15.55 6.59 30.76
CA ASP A 19 -14.85 7.80 30.32
C ASP A 19 -15.11 8.09 28.83
N GLY A 20 -15.17 7.04 28.00
CA GLY A 20 -15.58 7.14 26.60
C GLY A 20 -17.00 7.67 26.44
N LYS A 21 -17.95 7.23 27.29
CA LYS A 21 -19.31 7.80 27.34
C LYS A 21 -19.29 9.29 27.67
N LYS A 22 -18.54 9.69 28.70
CA LYS A 22 -18.42 11.11 29.12
C LYS A 22 -17.80 11.97 28.02
N PHE A 23 -16.71 11.49 27.41
CA PHE A 23 -16.03 12.17 26.30
C PHE A 23 -16.96 12.37 25.10
N LEU A 24 -17.66 11.31 24.68
CA LEU A 24 -18.58 11.39 23.55
C LEU A 24 -19.77 12.32 23.82
N LYS A 25 -20.32 12.32 25.04
CA LYS A 25 -21.38 13.27 25.43
C LYS A 25 -20.88 14.71 25.52
N TYR A 26 -19.65 14.93 25.96
CA TYR A 26 -19.06 16.26 26.01
C TYR A 26 -18.82 16.86 24.62
N HIS A 27 -18.25 16.08 23.70
CA HIS A 27 -17.96 16.55 22.34
C HIS A 27 -19.14 16.49 21.37
N HIS A 28 -20.13 15.65 21.67
CA HIS A 28 -21.33 15.48 20.87
C HIS A 28 -22.58 15.46 21.78
N PRO A 29 -22.97 16.60 22.37
CA PRO A 29 -24.07 16.67 23.34
C PRO A 29 -25.42 16.23 22.75
N ASP A 30 -25.63 16.44 21.46
CA ASP A 30 -26.87 16.07 20.76
C ASP A 30 -26.86 14.63 20.18
N ALA A 31 -25.78 13.86 20.39
CA ALA A 31 -25.71 12.50 19.90
C ALA A 31 -26.70 11.59 20.64
N SER A 32 -27.50 10.82 19.90
CA SER A 32 -28.37 9.81 20.49
C SER A 32 -27.57 8.75 21.26
N ASP A 33 -28.15 8.22 22.33
CA ASP A 33 -27.51 7.17 23.13
C ASP A 33 -27.15 5.93 22.29
N ASP A 34 -27.91 5.64 21.22
CA ASP A 34 -27.61 4.53 20.31
C ASP A 34 -26.36 4.79 19.47
N LYS A 35 -26.14 6.03 19.01
CA LYS A 35 -24.92 6.42 18.30
C LYS A 35 -23.69 6.39 19.22
N ILE A 36 -23.90 6.74 20.50
CA ILE A 36 -22.85 6.62 21.52
C ILE A 36 -22.52 5.14 21.77
N LYS A 37 -23.52 4.27 21.90
CA LYS A 37 -23.32 2.81 22.04
C LYS A 37 -22.57 2.20 20.85
N GLU A 38 -22.91 2.60 19.63
CA GLU A 38 -22.23 2.12 18.42
C GLU A 38 -20.73 2.48 18.44
N ARG A 39 -20.40 3.74 18.74
CA ARG A 39 -18.99 4.18 18.88
C ARG A 39 -18.26 3.47 20.01
N LEU A 40 -18.93 3.19 21.12
CA LEU A 40 -18.35 2.42 22.22
C LEU A 40 -18.13 0.95 21.84
N LYS A 41 -19.02 0.37 21.02
CA LYS A 41 -18.84 -0.98 20.49
C LYS A 41 -17.61 -1.07 19.60
N GLU A 42 -17.39 -0.09 18.72
CA GLU A 42 -16.15 -0.01 17.93
C GLU A 42 -14.91 0.12 18.83
N THR A 43 -15.02 0.92 19.89
CA THR A 43 -13.94 1.11 20.87
C THR A 43 -13.65 -0.18 21.63
N LYS A 44 -14.69 -0.96 21.95
CA LYS A 44 -14.58 -2.29 22.59
C LYS A 44 -13.85 -3.27 21.68
N THR A 45 -14.22 -3.34 20.41
CA THR A 45 -13.54 -4.23 19.45
C THR A 45 -12.05 -3.92 19.35
N LYS A 46 -11.68 -2.63 19.33
CA LYS A 46 -10.27 -2.21 19.32
C LYS A 46 -9.55 -2.55 20.63
N TYR A 47 -10.24 -2.38 21.76
CA TYR A 47 -9.75 -2.79 23.08
C TYR A 47 -9.47 -4.30 23.12
N ASP A 48 -10.42 -5.14 22.72
CA ASP A 48 -10.26 -6.60 22.78
C ASP A 48 -9.12 -7.08 21.86
N ALA A 49 -9.08 -6.59 20.62
CA ALA A 49 -8.01 -6.93 19.67
C ALA A 49 -6.61 -6.54 20.18
N LEU A 50 -6.51 -5.42 20.88
CA LEU A 50 -5.29 -4.98 21.53
C LEU A 50 -4.86 -5.99 22.60
N TYR A 51 -5.76 -6.39 23.51
CA TYR A 51 -5.45 -7.36 24.58
C TYR A 51 -5.15 -8.78 24.09
N ASP A 52 -5.81 -9.23 23.02
CA ASP A 52 -5.47 -10.50 22.37
C ASP A 52 -4.06 -10.47 21.78
N PHE A 53 -3.69 -9.38 21.11
CA PHE A 53 -2.34 -9.17 20.61
C PHE A 53 -1.31 -9.14 21.75
N TRP A 54 -1.63 -8.48 22.87
CA TRP A 54 -0.77 -8.49 24.07
C TRP A 54 -0.55 -9.90 24.61
N ALA A 55 -1.59 -10.73 24.67
CA ALA A 55 -1.47 -12.11 25.11
C ALA A 55 -0.48 -12.91 24.25
N VAL A 56 -0.51 -12.71 22.93
CA VAL A 56 0.43 -13.34 21.99
C VAL A 56 1.87 -12.86 22.23
N LEU A 57 2.09 -11.56 22.44
CA LEU A 57 3.44 -11.03 22.69
C LEU A 57 4.03 -11.50 24.02
N LYS A 58 3.19 -11.60 25.06
CA LYS A 58 3.58 -12.15 26.36
C LYS A 58 3.93 -13.64 26.23
N ALA A 59 3.13 -14.41 25.51
CA ALA A 59 3.42 -15.83 25.23
C ALA A 59 4.73 -16.04 24.46
N LYS A 60 5.11 -15.09 23.60
CA LYS A 60 6.36 -15.11 22.85
C LYS A 60 7.57 -14.59 23.64
N GLY A 61 7.40 -14.21 24.91
CA GLY A 61 8.49 -13.70 25.76
C GLY A 61 9.08 -12.37 25.31
N VAL A 62 8.35 -11.63 24.46
CA VAL A 62 8.80 -10.34 23.89
C VAL A 62 8.92 -9.27 24.98
N PHE A 63 8.07 -9.34 26.00
CA PHE A 63 8.14 -8.48 27.17
C PHE A 63 8.50 -9.29 28.41
N LYS A 64 9.46 -8.78 29.20
CA LYS A 64 9.96 -9.42 30.44
C LYS A 64 9.38 -8.80 31.71
N THR A 65 8.45 -7.86 31.59
CA THR A 65 7.85 -7.15 32.74
C THR A 65 6.35 -6.98 32.55
N ASP A 66 5.58 -7.15 33.63
CA ASP A 66 4.15 -6.83 33.66
C ASP A 66 3.85 -5.33 33.82
N THR A 67 4.88 -4.48 33.81
CA THR A 67 4.76 -3.03 34.04
C THR A 67 5.04 -2.28 32.75
N PHE A 68 4.03 -1.60 32.21
CA PHE A 68 4.21 -0.69 31.09
C PHE A 68 3.94 0.75 31.50
N TRP A 69 4.77 1.65 30.98
CA TRP A 69 4.66 3.08 31.19
C TRP A 69 3.63 3.65 30.23
N TYR A 70 2.74 4.48 30.78
CA TYR A 70 1.59 5.08 30.11
C TYR A 70 1.95 5.67 28.75
N PHE A 71 1.29 5.19 27.69
CA PHE A 71 1.15 5.89 26.41
C PHE A 71 -0.32 5.81 26.02
N GLU A 72 -0.91 6.93 25.60
CA GLU A 72 -2.31 6.96 25.20
C GLU A 72 -2.61 5.85 24.19
N PRO A 73 -3.69 5.07 24.35
CA PRO A 73 -3.93 3.85 23.58
C PRO A 73 -3.90 4.07 22.05
N PHE A 74 -4.38 5.23 21.59
CA PHE A 74 -4.34 5.60 20.19
C PHE A 74 -2.91 5.91 19.70
N GLY A 75 -2.17 6.71 20.48
CA GLY A 75 -0.76 7.00 20.19
C GLY A 75 0.11 5.76 20.21
N TRP A 76 -0.11 4.82 21.14
CA TRP A 76 0.59 3.55 21.18
C TRP A 76 0.21 2.63 20.03
N VAL A 77 -1.07 2.50 19.67
CA VAL A 77 -1.49 1.70 18.51
C VAL A 77 -0.91 2.27 17.22
N GLU A 78 -0.96 3.59 17.02
CA GLU A 78 -0.34 4.23 15.86
C GLU A 78 1.19 4.11 15.88
N GLN A 79 1.82 4.21 17.05
CA GLN A 79 3.25 3.97 17.24
C GLN A 79 3.61 2.50 17.00
N MET A 80 2.74 1.56 17.34
CA MET A 80 2.95 0.13 17.13
C MET A 80 2.63 -0.30 15.71
N LYS A 81 1.69 0.34 15.02
CA LYS A 81 1.57 0.22 13.55
C LYS A 81 2.83 0.73 12.85
N ARG A 82 3.44 1.80 13.36
CA ARG A 82 4.74 2.33 12.87
C ARG A 82 5.92 1.42 13.22
N VAL A 83 5.98 0.88 14.43
CA VAL A 83 7.08 0.04 14.94
C VAL A 83 7.01 -1.40 14.40
N PHE A 84 5.81 -1.98 14.28
CA PHE A 84 5.59 -3.32 13.74
C PHE A 84 5.25 -3.32 12.24
N GLY A 85 5.23 -2.16 11.58
CA GLY A 85 4.97 -2.05 10.15
C GLY A 85 3.60 -2.59 9.73
N VAL A 86 2.56 -2.40 10.57
CA VAL A 86 1.19 -2.76 10.19
C VAL A 86 0.71 -1.76 9.15
N LEU A 87 1.00 -2.08 7.90
CA LEU A 87 0.61 -1.31 6.73
C LEU A 87 -0.92 -1.33 6.59
N ASP A 88 -1.50 -0.18 6.23
CA ASP A 88 -2.92 -0.11 5.91
C ASP A 88 -3.21 -1.01 4.71
N LYS A 89 -4.11 -1.98 4.88
CA LYS A 89 -4.47 -2.96 3.84
C LYS A 89 -5.16 -2.34 2.61
N ASN A 90 -5.62 -1.10 2.72
CA ASN A 90 -6.18 -0.34 1.63
C ASN A 90 -5.13 0.55 0.93
N ILE A 91 -3.86 0.47 1.33
CA ILE A 91 -2.79 1.26 0.73
C ILE A 91 -1.80 0.32 0.05
N ILE A 92 -1.54 0.60 -1.22
CA ILE A 92 -0.40 0.06 -1.95
C ILE A 92 0.80 0.91 -1.53
N TYR A 93 1.78 0.29 -0.89
CA TYR A 93 3.02 0.98 -0.52
C TYR A 93 4.10 0.61 -1.52
N ILE A 94 4.67 1.61 -2.21
CA ILE A 94 5.86 1.47 -3.04
C ILE A 94 7.02 2.15 -2.33
N THR A 95 8.14 1.42 -2.22
CA THR A 95 9.41 1.95 -1.75
C THR A 95 10.46 1.73 -2.83
N ARG A 96 10.95 2.81 -3.43
CA ARG A 96 12.05 2.75 -4.40
C ARG A 96 13.36 2.55 -3.66
N LYS A 97 14.19 1.65 -4.15
CA LYS A 97 15.36 1.15 -3.42
C LYS A 97 16.67 1.38 -4.16
N TRP A 98 16.68 1.23 -5.49
CA TRP A 98 17.88 1.46 -6.28
C TRP A 98 17.55 1.79 -7.74
N GLU A 99 18.55 2.32 -8.44
CA GLU A 99 18.48 2.59 -9.87
C GLU A 99 19.51 1.75 -10.63
N ARG A 100 19.20 1.45 -11.89
CA ARG A 100 20.09 0.78 -12.84
C ARG A 100 20.20 1.64 -14.08
N TRP A 101 21.41 2.10 -14.36
CA TRP A 101 21.77 2.70 -15.64
C TRP A 101 22.37 1.66 -16.59
N THR A 102 21.91 1.63 -17.83
CA THR A 102 22.37 0.68 -18.87
C THR A 102 23.11 1.35 -20.03
N GLY A 103 23.31 2.67 -19.99
CA GLY A 103 23.86 3.45 -21.10
C GLY A 103 22.80 4.24 -21.88
N GLU A 104 21.52 3.87 -21.76
CA GLU A 104 20.38 4.56 -22.38
C GLU A 104 19.17 4.56 -21.44
N ASN A 105 18.40 5.65 -21.41
CA ASN A 105 17.27 5.79 -20.50
C ASN A 105 16.21 4.71 -20.72
N GLY A 106 15.89 4.40 -21.98
CA GLY A 106 14.84 3.44 -22.34
C GLY A 106 15.12 1.98 -21.96
N SER A 107 16.32 1.64 -21.47
CA SER A 107 16.61 0.32 -20.88
C SER A 107 17.06 0.41 -19.42
N SER A 108 17.14 1.63 -18.90
CA SER A 108 17.44 1.94 -17.51
C SER A 108 16.16 1.94 -16.69
N ALA A 109 16.26 1.64 -15.40
CA ALA A 109 15.08 1.57 -14.55
C ALA A 109 15.36 1.94 -13.11
N THR A 110 14.33 2.44 -12.46
CA THR A 110 14.21 2.52 -11.01
C THR A 110 13.52 1.27 -10.51
N PHE A 111 14.11 0.60 -9.54
CA PHE A 111 13.54 -0.58 -8.90
C PHE A 111 13.19 -0.31 -7.44
N GLY A 112 12.17 -1.01 -6.99
CA GLY A 112 11.69 -0.90 -5.63
C GLY A 112 10.95 -2.15 -5.20
N THR A 113 10.43 -2.10 -3.99
CA THR A 113 9.53 -3.10 -3.43
C THR A 113 8.14 -2.51 -3.29
N PHE A 114 7.12 -3.35 -3.38
CA PHE A 114 5.77 -2.96 -2.98
C PHE A 114 5.15 -3.95 -1.99
N VAL A 115 4.20 -3.44 -1.22
CA VAL A 115 3.31 -4.21 -0.34
C VAL A 115 1.88 -3.73 -0.54
N PHE A 116 0.95 -4.67 -0.71
CA PHE A 116 -0.47 -4.39 -0.77
C PHE A 116 -1.28 -5.55 -0.14
N ASP A 117 -1.84 -5.29 1.03
CA ASP A 117 -2.41 -6.34 1.90
C ASP A 117 -1.36 -7.45 2.12
N ASP A 118 -1.66 -8.70 1.76
CA ASP A 118 -0.75 -9.85 1.78
C ASP A 118 0.10 -10.01 0.49
N ILE A 119 -0.05 -9.17 -0.54
CA ILE A 119 0.83 -9.21 -1.72
C ILE A 119 2.11 -8.43 -1.40
N THR A 120 3.25 -9.06 -1.66
CA THR A 120 4.56 -8.39 -1.63
C THR A 120 5.31 -8.67 -2.91
N GLY A 121 6.13 -7.71 -3.35
CA GLY A 121 6.91 -7.88 -4.56
C GLY A 121 7.79 -6.70 -4.87
N PHE A 122 8.10 -6.55 -6.15
CA PHE A 122 8.98 -5.58 -6.74
C PHE A 122 8.24 -4.71 -7.76
N ILE A 123 8.80 -3.53 -7.99
CA ILE A 123 8.37 -2.64 -9.07
C ILE A 123 9.53 -2.26 -9.97
N CYS A 124 9.20 -1.88 -11.20
CA CYS A 124 10.07 -1.21 -12.15
C CYS A 124 9.38 0.05 -12.68
N GLU A 125 10.08 1.17 -12.65
CA GLU A 125 9.69 2.49 -13.17
C GLU A 125 10.84 3.04 -14.04
N PRO A 126 10.63 4.11 -14.84
CA PRO A 126 11.73 4.71 -15.59
C PRO A 126 12.87 5.17 -14.69
N TYR A 127 14.08 5.20 -15.25
CA TYR A 127 15.26 5.76 -14.60
C TYR A 127 15.19 7.28 -14.52
N GLY A 128 15.91 7.85 -13.55
CA GLY A 128 16.18 9.28 -13.49
C GLY A 128 15.13 10.09 -12.73
N PRO A 129 15.13 11.42 -12.91
CA PRO A 129 14.41 12.32 -12.02
C PRO A 129 12.90 12.16 -12.13
N GLU A 130 12.22 12.51 -11.03
CA GLU A 130 10.78 12.62 -11.02
C GLU A 130 10.28 13.83 -11.83
N THR A 131 9.05 13.73 -12.32
CA THR A 131 8.38 14.85 -12.98
C THR A 131 6.86 14.75 -12.86
N THR A 132 6.20 15.89 -12.73
CA THR A 132 4.74 15.99 -12.86
C THR A 132 4.30 16.12 -14.32
N ILE A 133 5.23 16.38 -15.24
CA ILE A 133 4.95 16.69 -16.65
C ILE A 133 4.77 15.38 -17.45
N SER A 134 3.81 15.38 -18.37
CA SER A 134 3.53 14.26 -19.28
C SER A 134 4.58 14.10 -20.37
N ASN A 135 4.67 12.89 -20.95
CA ASN A 135 5.48 12.57 -22.13
C ASN A 135 7.00 12.79 -21.99
N GLN A 136 7.55 12.71 -20.77
CA GLN A 136 8.98 12.88 -20.54
C GLN A 136 9.76 11.58 -20.30
N ASP A 137 9.09 10.42 -20.28
CA ASP A 137 9.70 9.14 -19.91
C ASP A 137 10.48 9.23 -18.59
N LYS A 138 9.78 9.74 -17.58
CA LYS A 138 10.33 10.05 -16.27
C LYS A 138 9.42 9.53 -15.19
N ARG A 139 10.05 9.24 -14.05
CA ARG A 139 9.39 8.68 -12.89
C ARG A 139 8.31 9.62 -12.35
N ILE A 140 7.24 9.04 -11.80
CA ILE A 140 6.24 9.81 -11.06
C ILE A 140 6.82 10.33 -9.73
N PRO A 141 6.44 11.52 -9.22
CA PRO A 141 6.99 11.99 -7.96
C PRO A 141 6.62 11.13 -6.77
N VAL A 142 7.39 11.20 -5.69
CA VAL A 142 6.96 10.66 -4.40
C VAL A 142 5.65 11.31 -3.95
N GLY A 143 4.82 10.58 -3.20
CA GLY A 143 3.55 11.14 -2.72
C GLY A 143 2.45 10.12 -2.55
N THR A 144 1.24 10.64 -2.31
CA THR A 144 0.01 9.85 -2.18
C THR A 144 -0.85 10.05 -3.42
N TYR A 145 -1.39 8.96 -3.95
CA TYR A 145 -2.11 8.90 -5.21
C TYR A 145 -3.46 8.23 -5.06
N ASN A 146 -4.43 8.77 -5.78
CA ASN A 146 -5.72 8.17 -6.05
C ASN A 146 -5.62 7.21 -7.24
N LEU A 147 -6.55 6.26 -7.29
CA LEU A 147 -6.65 5.28 -8.36
C LEU A 147 -7.93 5.50 -9.17
N LYS A 148 -7.86 5.28 -10.48
CA LYS A 148 -9.04 5.15 -11.36
C LYS A 148 -8.83 4.00 -12.35
N TRP A 149 -9.91 3.32 -12.72
CA TRP A 149 -9.86 2.34 -13.79
C TRP A 149 -9.55 3.02 -15.12
N HIS A 150 -8.79 2.36 -15.98
CA HIS A 150 -8.35 2.89 -17.25
C HIS A 150 -8.24 1.77 -18.30
N PHE A 151 -8.70 2.08 -19.51
CA PHE A 151 -8.45 1.29 -20.70
C PHE A 151 -8.28 2.23 -21.89
N SER A 152 -7.52 1.79 -22.88
CA SER A 152 -7.23 2.56 -24.09
C SER A 152 -6.95 1.61 -25.25
N THR A 153 -6.66 2.16 -26.43
CA THR A 153 -6.19 1.38 -27.58
C THR A 153 -4.86 0.67 -27.30
N ASP A 154 -3.98 1.31 -26.51
CA ASP A 154 -2.68 0.73 -26.13
C ASP A 154 -2.82 -0.28 -24.99
N TYR A 155 -3.83 -0.10 -24.14
CA TYR A 155 -4.16 -1.00 -23.03
C TYR A 155 -5.62 -1.46 -23.12
N PRO A 156 -5.97 -2.27 -24.13
CA PRO A 156 -7.32 -2.81 -24.26
C PRO A 156 -7.54 -3.88 -23.19
N LYS A 157 -8.80 -4.11 -22.83
CA LYS A 157 -9.18 -5.08 -21.79
C LYS A 157 -8.73 -6.51 -22.07
N ASN A 158 -8.54 -6.86 -23.34
CA ASN A 158 -8.06 -8.18 -23.76
C ASN A 158 -6.53 -8.26 -23.97
N LYS A 159 -5.76 -7.24 -23.58
CA LYS A 159 -4.31 -7.15 -23.86
C LYS A 159 -3.50 -8.38 -23.44
N TYR A 160 -3.88 -9.07 -22.37
CA TYR A 160 -3.17 -10.24 -21.84
C TYR A 160 -3.84 -11.57 -22.19
N THR A 161 -4.75 -11.58 -23.17
CA THR A 161 -5.42 -12.78 -23.67
C THR A 161 -4.96 -13.15 -25.07
N LEU A 162 -5.17 -14.40 -25.49
CA LEU A 162 -4.85 -14.90 -26.83
C LEU A 162 -5.64 -14.19 -27.96
N GLN A 163 -6.65 -13.39 -27.62
CA GLN A 163 -7.42 -12.61 -28.60
C GLN A 163 -6.66 -11.35 -29.04
N SER A 164 -5.72 -10.85 -28.24
CA SER A 164 -4.92 -9.68 -28.58
C SER A 164 -3.63 -10.06 -29.30
N ALA A 165 -3.08 -9.13 -30.11
CA ALA A 165 -1.79 -9.32 -30.76
C ALA A 165 -0.66 -9.48 -29.72
N PHE A 166 -0.71 -8.72 -28.64
CA PHE A 166 0.25 -8.78 -27.55
C PHE A 166 0.20 -10.15 -26.83
N GLY A 167 -0.99 -10.60 -26.45
CA GLY A 167 -1.15 -11.90 -25.80
C GLY A 167 -0.76 -13.07 -26.69
N ARG A 168 -1.05 -13.05 -28.00
CA ARG A 168 -0.52 -14.07 -28.93
C ARG A 168 1.01 -14.08 -29.00
N LYS A 169 1.63 -12.90 -29.13
CA LYS A 169 3.09 -12.76 -29.23
C LYS A 169 3.81 -13.39 -28.04
N TRP A 170 3.24 -13.27 -26.85
CA TRP A 170 3.84 -13.75 -25.59
C TRP A 170 3.16 -15.01 -25.03
N ASN A 171 2.28 -15.65 -25.80
CA ASN A 171 1.48 -16.82 -25.38
C ASN A 171 0.75 -16.62 -24.03
N LEU A 172 0.15 -15.44 -23.84
CA LEU A 172 -0.61 -15.09 -22.64
C LEU A 172 -2.08 -15.45 -22.83
N ASN A 173 -2.62 -16.22 -21.88
CA ASN A 173 -4.02 -16.66 -21.89
C ASN A 173 -4.74 -16.34 -20.57
N PHE A 174 -4.72 -15.07 -20.19
CA PHE A 174 -5.40 -14.60 -18.99
C PHE A 174 -6.87 -14.24 -19.28
N PRO A 175 -7.73 -14.13 -18.24
CA PRO A 175 -9.09 -13.60 -18.38
C PRO A 175 -9.11 -12.16 -18.92
N VAL A 176 -10.19 -11.76 -19.59
CA VAL A 176 -10.37 -10.36 -20.01
C VAL A 176 -10.50 -9.47 -18.77
N LEU A 177 -9.79 -8.34 -18.76
CA LEU A 177 -9.88 -7.36 -17.67
C LEU A 177 -11.25 -6.67 -17.69
N GLU A 178 -12.05 -6.86 -16.65
CA GLU A 178 -13.41 -6.28 -16.57
C GLU A 178 -13.40 -4.74 -16.66
N TYR A 179 -12.50 -4.09 -15.92
CA TYR A 179 -12.38 -2.63 -15.83
C TYR A 179 -11.14 -2.05 -16.56
N GLY A 180 -10.26 -2.91 -17.07
CA GLY A 180 -8.96 -2.52 -17.60
C GLY A 180 -7.87 -2.50 -16.53
N VAL A 181 -6.85 -1.69 -16.73
CA VAL A 181 -5.75 -1.46 -15.78
C VAL A 181 -6.07 -0.27 -14.87
N VAL A 182 -5.13 0.09 -13.99
CA VAL A 182 -5.31 1.23 -13.07
C VAL A 182 -4.42 2.39 -13.50
N CYS A 183 -4.99 3.60 -13.51
CA CYS A 183 -4.29 4.86 -13.63
C CYS A 183 -4.17 5.53 -12.26
N VAL A 184 -2.99 6.07 -11.97
CA VAL A 184 -2.65 6.75 -10.72
C VAL A 184 -2.58 8.27 -10.94
N TYR A 185 -3.12 9.04 -10.00
CA TYR A 185 -3.18 10.51 -10.11
C TYR A 185 -3.32 11.19 -8.76
N ASN A 186 -2.97 12.46 -8.67
CA ASN A 186 -3.26 13.32 -7.53
C ASN A 186 -3.43 14.77 -8.00
N GLU A 187 -3.44 15.73 -7.06
CA GLU A 187 -3.57 17.16 -7.37
C GLU A 187 -2.41 17.71 -8.22
N ASN A 188 -1.20 17.14 -8.07
CA ASN A 188 0.01 17.60 -8.75
C ASN A 188 0.31 16.82 -10.04
N VAL A 189 -0.23 15.61 -10.14
CA VAL A 189 -0.02 14.68 -11.26
C VAL A 189 -1.39 14.36 -11.84
N SER A 190 -1.74 15.05 -12.92
CA SER A 190 -3.00 14.83 -13.63
C SER A 190 -3.12 13.38 -14.08
N ALA A 191 -4.36 12.87 -14.04
CA ALA A 191 -4.67 11.56 -14.56
C ALA A 191 -4.45 11.44 -16.08
N ASP A 192 -4.39 12.57 -16.79
CA ASP A 192 -4.06 12.63 -18.22
C ASP A 192 -2.57 12.40 -18.49
N ARG A 193 -1.72 12.45 -17.46
CA ARG A 193 -0.33 11.97 -17.54
C ARG A 193 -0.25 10.49 -17.90
N GLY A 194 -1.34 9.74 -17.68
CA GLY A 194 -1.44 8.36 -18.14
C GLY A 194 -0.48 7.43 -17.41
N ILE A 195 -0.21 7.67 -16.12
CA ILE A 195 0.63 6.78 -15.33
C ILE A 195 -0.19 5.57 -14.94
N LEU A 196 0.17 4.41 -15.49
CA LEU A 196 -0.58 3.16 -15.32
C LEU A 196 0.20 2.16 -14.45
N ILE A 197 -0.53 1.31 -13.74
CA ILE A 197 -0.01 0.06 -13.19
C ILE A 197 -0.31 -1.04 -14.21
N HIS A 198 0.72 -1.58 -14.87
CA HIS A 198 0.55 -2.59 -15.92
C HIS A 198 1.72 -3.57 -15.99
N ALA A 199 1.55 -4.68 -16.69
CA ALA A 199 2.58 -5.71 -16.74
C ALA A 199 3.73 -5.32 -17.67
N GLY A 200 4.96 -5.67 -17.27
CA GLY A 200 6.19 -5.44 -18.02
C GLY A 200 7.40 -6.06 -17.34
N GLN A 201 8.50 -6.23 -18.08
CA GLN A 201 9.67 -6.98 -17.59
C GLN A 201 10.83 -6.08 -17.17
N ASP A 202 11.00 -4.91 -17.77
CA ASP A 202 12.14 -4.01 -17.51
C ASP A 202 11.80 -2.55 -17.86
N GLY A 203 12.79 -1.66 -17.79
CA GLY A 203 12.63 -0.22 -18.04
C GLY A 203 12.07 0.13 -19.43
N GLY A 204 12.31 -0.69 -20.45
CA GLY A 204 11.83 -0.43 -21.82
C GLY A 204 10.33 -0.64 -22.00
N TRP A 205 9.67 -1.17 -20.98
CA TRP A 205 8.23 -1.41 -20.97
C TRP A 205 7.46 -0.29 -20.29
N THR A 206 8.13 0.73 -19.78
CA THR A 206 7.50 1.86 -19.11
C THR A 206 7.94 3.19 -19.72
N LYS A 207 7.02 4.15 -19.74
CA LYS A 207 7.28 5.56 -20.07
C LYS A 207 6.81 6.51 -18.97
N GLY A 208 6.83 6.03 -17.73
CA GLY A 208 6.30 6.70 -16.54
C GLY A 208 5.46 5.77 -15.67
N CYS A 209 4.98 4.66 -16.24
CA CYS A 209 4.19 3.61 -15.60
C CYS A 209 4.96 2.82 -14.53
N ILE A 210 4.19 2.12 -13.70
CA ILE A 210 4.66 1.25 -12.62
C ILE A 210 4.44 -0.20 -13.07
N LEU A 211 5.50 -0.99 -13.11
CA LEU A 211 5.46 -2.39 -13.51
C LEU A 211 5.58 -3.29 -12.28
N PRO A 212 4.50 -3.94 -11.80
CA PRO A 212 4.55 -4.78 -10.61
C PRO A 212 4.98 -6.21 -10.96
N SER A 213 5.61 -6.89 -10.00
CA SER A 213 5.99 -8.29 -10.13
C SER A 213 6.34 -8.89 -8.77
N THR A 214 5.98 -10.14 -8.51
CA THR A 214 6.39 -10.88 -7.30
C THR A 214 7.82 -11.41 -7.38
N THR A 215 8.45 -11.39 -8.56
CA THR A 215 9.76 -12.04 -8.79
C THR A 215 10.72 -11.12 -9.53
N LEU A 216 11.86 -10.87 -8.91
CA LEU A 216 12.95 -10.11 -9.49
C LEU A 216 14.13 -11.05 -9.76
N ASN A 217 14.52 -11.16 -11.03
CA ASN A 217 15.76 -11.87 -11.39
C ASN A 217 16.87 -10.84 -11.56
N MET A 218 17.91 -10.94 -10.72
CA MET A 218 19.11 -10.10 -10.77
C MET A 218 20.34 -10.98 -10.91
N ASN A 219 21.23 -10.64 -11.84
CA ASN A 219 22.60 -11.13 -11.79
C ASN A 219 23.43 -10.34 -10.76
N ILE A 220 24.59 -10.89 -10.38
CA ILE A 220 25.51 -10.33 -9.36
C ILE A 220 25.83 -8.86 -9.64
N ASP A 221 26.06 -8.52 -10.91
CA ASP A 221 26.42 -7.16 -11.32
C ASP A 221 25.21 -6.23 -11.55
N LYS A 222 23.98 -6.71 -11.31
CA LYS A 222 22.70 -6.04 -11.60
C LYS A 222 22.49 -5.62 -13.07
N ARG A 223 23.44 -5.89 -13.97
CA ARG A 223 23.37 -5.59 -15.41
C ARG A 223 22.19 -6.27 -16.09
N ASN A 224 21.77 -7.43 -15.58
CA ASN A 224 20.55 -8.12 -16.01
C ASN A 224 19.59 -8.17 -14.82
N THR A 225 18.72 -7.17 -14.75
CA THR A 225 17.64 -7.09 -13.77
C THR A 225 16.30 -7.07 -14.50
N ASN A 226 15.55 -8.18 -14.40
CA ASN A 226 14.24 -8.33 -15.07
C ASN A 226 13.18 -8.81 -14.08
N LEU A 227 11.97 -8.30 -14.25
CA LEU A 227 10.77 -8.75 -13.56
C LEU A 227 10.19 -10.00 -14.23
N ARG A 228 9.71 -10.95 -13.42
CA ARG A 228 8.97 -12.15 -13.86
C ARG A 228 7.59 -12.20 -13.21
N ASN A 229 6.67 -12.97 -13.76
CA ASN A 229 5.31 -13.11 -13.23
C ASN A 229 4.54 -11.77 -13.13
N SER A 230 4.89 -10.79 -13.99
CA SER A 230 4.34 -9.44 -13.91
C SER A 230 2.85 -9.40 -14.29
N VAL A 231 2.42 -10.29 -15.20
CA VAL A 231 1.00 -10.39 -15.58
C VAL A 231 0.19 -10.96 -14.43
N GLU A 232 0.62 -12.09 -13.85
CA GLU A 232 0.01 -12.72 -12.69
C GLU A 232 -0.11 -11.72 -11.53
N THR A 233 0.99 -11.03 -11.21
CA THR A 233 1.03 -10.02 -10.14
C THR A 233 0.07 -8.86 -10.41
N LEU A 234 -0.02 -8.41 -11.66
CA LEU A 234 -0.98 -7.38 -12.05
C LEU A 234 -2.41 -7.85 -11.76
N TYR A 235 -2.80 -9.07 -12.17
CA TYR A 235 -4.15 -9.58 -11.94
C TYR A 235 -4.47 -9.66 -10.44
N GLU A 236 -3.56 -10.17 -9.61
CA GLU A 236 -3.73 -10.20 -8.15
C GLU A 236 -3.96 -8.81 -7.55
N ILE A 237 -3.21 -7.80 -8.00
CA ILE A 237 -3.40 -6.42 -7.57
C ILE A 237 -4.78 -5.89 -8.02
N LEU A 238 -5.17 -6.10 -9.27
CA LEU A 238 -6.43 -5.59 -9.81
C LEU A 238 -7.64 -6.25 -9.12
N ASP A 239 -7.57 -7.55 -8.85
CA ASP A 239 -8.64 -8.28 -8.15
C ASP A 239 -8.81 -7.77 -6.71
N LYS A 240 -7.70 -7.50 -6.00
CA LYS A 240 -7.77 -6.88 -4.66
C LYS A 240 -8.30 -5.46 -4.67
N ILE A 241 -7.93 -4.65 -5.68
CA ILE A 241 -8.48 -3.30 -5.84
C ILE A 241 -10.00 -3.37 -6.10
N LYS A 242 -10.44 -4.33 -6.90
CA LYS A 242 -11.86 -4.58 -7.17
C LYS A 242 -12.60 -4.97 -5.89
N GLU A 243 -12.09 -5.93 -5.13
CA GLU A 243 -12.68 -6.39 -3.87
C GLU A 243 -12.85 -5.26 -2.86
N LYS A 244 -11.80 -4.44 -2.67
CA LYS A 244 -11.81 -3.33 -1.70
C LYS A 244 -12.60 -2.10 -2.18
N GLY A 245 -12.87 -2.03 -3.48
CA GLY A 245 -13.43 -0.86 -4.16
C GLY A 245 -12.37 0.22 -4.40
N ILE A 246 -12.13 0.55 -5.67
CA ILE A 246 -11.02 1.42 -6.11
C ILE A 246 -10.95 2.78 -5.41
N LYS A 247 -12.09 3.37 -5.00
CA LYS A 247 -12.13 4.66 -4.30
C LYS A 247 -11.54 4.60 -2.89
N ASN A 248 -11.55 3.42 -2.28
CA ASN A 248 -11.03 3.16 -0.94
C ASN A 248 -9.52 2.87 -0.95
N VAL A 249 -8.95 2.58 -2.13
CA VAL A 249 -7.54 2.22 -2.26
C VAL A 249 -6.70 3.46 -2.60
N LYS A 250 -5.57 3.61 -1.93
CA LYS A 250 -4.55 4.62 -2.23
C LYS A 250 -3.23 3.97 -2.62
N LEU A 251 -2.39 4.73 -3.31
CA LEU A 251 -0.99 4.38 -3.54
C LEU A 251 -0.10 5.40 -2.85
N ILE A 252 0.86 4.93 -2.06
CA ILE A 252 1.90 5.77 -1.44
C ILE A 252 3.25 5.36 -2.00
N ILE A 253 4.00 6.34 -2.51
CA ILE A 253 5.34 6.15 -3.06
C ILE A 253 6.36 6.89 -2.19
N LYS A 254 7.43 6.20 -1.82
CA LYS A 254 8.56 6.72 -1.04
C LYS A 254 9.89 6.33 -1.68
N ASP A 255 10.92 7.13 -1.41
CA ASP A 255 12.29 6.87 -1.82
C ASP A 255 13.15 6.41 -0.64
N GLU A 256 13.95 5.37 -0.89
CA GLU A 256 15.12 4.98 -0.09
C GLU A 256 16.38 4.86 -0.98
N ILE A 257 16.31 5.44 -2.19
CA ILE A 257 17.45 5.60 -3.07
C ILE A 257 18.38 6.62 -2.40
N LYS A 258 19.65 6.24 -2.19
CA LYS A 258 20.68 7.10 -1.60
C LYS A 258 21.45 7.85 -2.66
#